data_AF-A0A7X8YYJ1-F1
#
_entry.id   AF-A0A7X8YYJ1-F1
#
_cell.length_a   1.000
_cell.length_b   1.000
_cell.length_c   1.000
_cell.angle_alpha   90.00
_cell.angle_beta   90.00
_cell.angle_gamma   90.00
#
_symmetry.space_group_name_H-M   'P 1'
#
loop_
_entity.id
_entity.type
_entity.pdbx_description
1 polymer ?
#
loop_
_entity_poly.entity_id
_entity_poly.type
_entity_poly.pdbx_seq_one_letter_code
_entity_poly.pdbx_strand_id
1 'polypeptide(L)'
;MLARGQIVCFADSDAMMRRTFVESILNAFDENGDIVLHFDEVRNSDSRFYPFNNPPLREITGVGSINWLNGKPTGLLDRSDLLHMRNYGACMAALRSSLIGIGGSDMHMDYLGHVCGFYEMTWRLVNAGKRERWHDREWLYHVWHPGENGHRNFIGPHDGLLVSKRALIARQTGRVMPFVEHPAIEALRMGRETGPDSFTPPAQWAQQLAAVAHRGSVVYSVGCRRIELNVESDGGRSMRIIRPPSPFGRRCSLKHKVRILPTLGRIMLRQFVVKRQAAAYIGRGRGKGAFRNAIRLLQATIGFFKRIRQYNRHWARQCWLALAYAAQEGAQEVVVLGQGDEVEIIKRLAPAAGIAISGIVPLHAEAAVVNGLPVRKIQDIARAEDMIIIAAFAGIDDALRVAVRAGIPRGRIITLA
;
A
#
# COMPACT_ATOMS: atom_id res chain seq x y z
N MET A 1 7.60 -27.07 -6.52
CA MET A 1 7.77 -28.45 -7.02
C MET A 1 8.02 -28.48 -8.53
N LEU A 2 7.11 -27.96 -9.36
CA LEU A 2 7.27 -27.92 -10.82
C LEU A 2 8.28 -26.88 -11.33
N ALA A 3 8.46 -25.78 -10.59
CA ALA A 3 9.48 -24.79 -10.91
C ALA A 3 10.88 -25.42 -10.90
N ARG A 4 11.61 -25.26 -12.01
CA ARG A 4 12.96 -25.81 -12.25
C ARG A 4 14.07 -24.76 -12.11
N GLY A 5 13.73 -23.48 -11.99
CA GLY A 5 14.69 -22.41 -11.79
C GLY A 5 15.46 -22.56 -10.47
N GLN A 6 16.70 -22.06 -10.44
CA GLN A 6 17.52 -22.04 -9.22
C GLN A 6 16.96 -21.07 -8.18
N ILE A 7 16.39 -19.95 -8.64
CA ILE A 7 15.65 -18.98 -7.83
C ILE A 7 14.16 -19.17 -8.16
N VAL A 8 13.33 -19.26 -7.12
CA VAL A 8 11.88 -19.28 -7.25
C VAL A 8 11.35 -17.95 -6.74
N CYS A 9 10.57 -17.28 -7.57
CA CYS A 9 9.88 -16.04 -7.25
C CYS A 9 8.38 -16.30 -7.19
N PHE A 10 7.74 -15.85 -6.10
CA PHE A 10 6.30 -15.80 -5.94
C PHE A 10 5.84 -14.36 -6.09
N ALA A 11 4.76 -14.13 -6.82
CA ALA A 11 4.16 -12.82 -7.03
C ALA A 11 2.65 -12.97 -7.27
N ASP A 12 1.89 -11.92 -6.95
CA ASP A 12 0.46 -11.86 -7.25
C ASP A 12 0.21 -11.94 -8.77
N SER A 13 -0.88 -12.60 -9.14
CA SER A 13 -1.19 -12.92 -10.55
C SER A 13 -1.58 -11.70 -11.38
N ASP A 14 -1.92 -10.59 -10.73
CA ASP A 14 -2.31 -9.32 -11.32
C ASP A 14 -1.34 -8.17 -10.97
N ALA A 15 -0.16 -8.51 -10.44
CA ALA A 15 0.90 -7.55 -10.21
C ALA A 15 1.51 -7.02 -11.51
N MET A 16 1.74 -5.71 -11.56
CA MET A 16 2.53 -5.05 -12.60
C MET A 16 3.95 -4.79 -12.07
N MET A 17 4.93 -4.88 -12.97
CA MET A 17 6.36 -4.82 -12.63
C MET A 17 7.08 -3.88 -13.60
N ARG A 18 8.26 -3.35 -13.22
CA ARG A 18 9.13 -2.66 -14.18
C ARG A 18 9.88 -3.68 -15.02
N ARG A 19 10.44 -3.21 -16.13
CA ARG A 19 11.28 -4.03 -17.03
C ARG A 19 12.54 -4.56 -16.33
N THR A 20 13.02 -3.88 -15.29
CA THR A 20 14.20 -4.22 -14.48
C THR A 20 13.94 -5.29 -13.42
N PHE A 21 12.70 -5.75 -13.25
CA PHE A 21 12.31 -6.60 -12.12
C PHE A 21 13.12 -7.90 -12.04
N VAL A 22 13.19 -8.67 -13.13
CA VAL A 22 13.93 -9.95 -13.14
C VAL A 22 15.43 -9.72 -12.92
N GLU A 23 16.00 -8.73 -13.59
CA GLU A 23 17.42 -8.36 -13.43
C GLU A 23 17.73 -7.98 -11.97
N SER A 24 16.83 -7.26 -11.30
CA SER A 24 17.01 -6.89 -9.90
C SER A 24 17.03 -8.09 -8.94
N ILE A 25 16.29 -9.15 -9.27
CA ILE A 25 16.34 -10.42 -8.52
C ILE A 25 17.69 -11.08 -8.72
N LEU A 26 18.14 -11.22 -9.97
CA LEU A 26 19.42 -11.86 -10.28
C LEU A 26 20.58 -11.15 -9.58
N ASN A 27 20.66 -9.82 -9.74
CA ASN A 27 21.69 -9.00 -9.10
C ASN A 27 21.70 -9.17 -7.57
N ALA A 28 20.53 -9.24 -6.93
CA ALA A 28 20.46 -9.41 -5.48
C ALA A 28 20.99 -10.77 -5.00
N PHE A 29 20.76 -11.85 -5.77
CA PHE A 29 21.28 -13.19 -5.45
C PHE A 29 22.75 -13.38 -5.85
N ASP A 30 23.22 -12.70 -6.90
CA ASP A 30 24.64 -12.67 -7.27
C ASP A 30 25.47 -11.94 -6.21
N GLU A 31 24.95 -10.86 -5.61
CA GLU A 31 25.58 -10.17 -4.49
C GLU A 31 25.61 -11.03 -3.21
N ASN A 32 24.54 -11.78 -2.94
CA ASN A 32 24.44 -12.64 -1.77
C ASN A 32 23.40 -13.75 -1.99
N GLY A 33 23.85 -14.99 -2.14
CA GLY A 33 22.99 -16.16 -2.33
C GLY A 33 22.21 -16.60 -1.08
N ASP A 34 22.60 -16.14 0.11
CA ASP A 34 22.01 -16.55 1.40
C ASP A 34 20.91 -15.59 1.88
N ILE A 35 20.08 -15.14 0.95
CA ILE A 35 18.97 -14.22 1.23
C ILE A 35 17.60 -14.84 0.96
N VAL A 36 16.60 -14.27 1.60
CA VAL A 36 15.21 -14.28 1.13
C VAL A 36 14.86 -12.84 0.75
N LEU A 37 14.62 -12.64 -0.55
CA LEU A 37 14.38 -11.32 -1.14
C LEU A 37 12.89 -11.03 -1.19
N HIS A 38 12.49 -9.86 -0.73
CA HIS A 38 11.12 -9.36 -0.80
C HIS A 38 11.04 -8.08 -1.61
N PHE A 39 9.91 -7.90 -2.28
CA PHE A 39 9.54 -6.65 -2.90
C PHE A 39 8.23 -6.18 -2.27
N ASP A 40 8.21 -4.95 -1.78
CA ASP A 40 6.98 -4.34 -1.30
C ASP A 40 6.09 -3.97 -2.50
N GLU A 41 4.89 -3.47 -2.23
CA GLU A 41 3.89 -3.21 -3.26
C GLU A 41 3.30 -1.81 -3.15
N VAL A 42 3.13 -1.15 -4.29
CA VAL A 42 2.33 0.07 -4.42
C VAL A 42 0.90 -0.31 -4.74
N ARG A 43 -0.03 0.12 -3.90
CA ARG A 43 -1.45 -0.15 -4.03
C ARG A 43 -2.21 1.09 -4.48
N ASN A 44 -3.03 0.95 -5.52
CA ASN A 44 -3.95 1.99 -5.97
C ASN A 44 -5.41 1.51 -5.95
N SER A 45 -6.25 2.25 -5.23
CA SER A 45 -7.67 1.94 -5.02
C SER A 45 -8.62 2.48 -6.10
N ASP A 46 -8.09 3.03 -7.20
CA ASP A 46 -8.90 3.55 -8.31
C ASP A 46 -9.47 2.42 -9.17
N SER A 47 -10.79 2.22 -9.06
CA SER A 47 -11.51 1.18 -9.79
C SER A 47 -11.49 1.35 -11.32
N ARG A 48 -11.04 2.49 -11.85
CA ARG A 48 -10.90 2.71 -13.30
C ARG A 48 -9.80 1.87 -13.93
N PHE A 49 -8.85 1.38 -13.15
CA PHE A 49 -7.78 0.53 -13.65
C PHE A 49 -8.22 -0.91 -13.90
N TYR A 50 -9.32 -1.35 -13.28
CA TYR A 50 -9.93 -2.66 -13.55
C TYR A 50 -10.57 -2.68 -14.95
N PRO A 51 -10.45 -3.77 -15.74
CA PRO A 51 -9.83 -5.07 -15.44
C PRO A 51 -8.36 -5.16 -15.88
N PHE A 52 -7.48 -4.35 -15.31
CA PHE A 52 -6.03 -4.37 -15.55
C PHE A 52 -5.64 -3.89 -16.96
N ASN A 53 -6.09 -2.70 -17.34
CA ASN A 53 -5.83 -2.08 -18.66
C ASN A 53 -4.37 -1.59 -18.85
N ASN A 54 -3.39 -2.24 -18.22
CA ASN A 54 -1.95 -1.90 -18.22
C ASN A 54 -1.65 -0.39 -18.11
N PRO A 55 -2.14 0.29 -17.05
CA PRO A 55 -1.93 1.72 -16.88
C PRO A 55 -0.43 2.05 -16.72
N PRO A 56 0.03 3.21 -17.22
CA PRO A 56 1.39 3.68 -16.94
C PRO A 56 1.65 3.73 -15.43
N LEU A 57 2.81 3.26 -14.97
CA LEU A 57 3.14 3.19 -13.54
C LEU A 57 3.01 4.54 -12.81
N ARG A 58 3.29 5.65 -13.50
CA ARG A 58 3.10 7.02 -12.97
C ARG A 58 1.65 7.31 -12.56
N GLU A 59 0.67 6.73 -13.26
CA GLU A 59 -0.75 6.88 -12.95
C GLU A 59 -1.13 6.04 -11.73
N ILE A 60 -0.52 4.85 -11.59
CA ILE A 60 -0.71 3.97 -10.42
C ILE A 60 -0.15 4.63 -9.15
N THR A 61 0.99 5.31 -9.23
CA THR A 61 1.58 6.03 -8.09
C THR A 61 0.88 7.35 -7.76
N GLY A 62 0.00 7.83 -8.65
CA GLY A 62 -0.72 9.09 -8.47
C GLY A 62 -2.03 8.94 -7.71
N VAL A 63 -3.06 9.67 -8.16
CA VAL A 63 -4.38 9.71 -7.50
C VAL A 63 -4.95 8.31 -7.27
N GLY A 64 -5.32 8.03 -6.02
CA GLY A 64 -5.86 6.74 -5.61
C GLY A 64 -4.83 5.81 -4.98
N SER A 65 -3.53 6.12 -5.12
CA SER A 65 -2.47 5.42 -4.41
C SER A 65 -2.61 5.60 -2.91
N ILE A 66 -2.61 4.49 -2.19
CA ILE A 66 -2.86 4.49 -0.74
C ILE A 66 -1.59 4.39 0.09
N ASN A 67 -0.46 4.02 -0.48
CA ASN A 67 0.75 3.73 0.29
C ASN A 67 2.01 4.23 -0.43
N TRP A 68 1.92 5.32 -1.19
CA TRP A 68 3.05 5.91 -1.90
C TRP A 68 3.44 7.25 -1.27
N LEU A 69 4.72 7.39 -0.89
CA LEU A 69 5.29 8.62 -0.35
C LEU A 69 6.78 8.69 -0.70
N ASN A 70 7.32 9.87 -1.00
CA ASN A 70 8.76 10.04 -1.27
C ASN A 70 9.34 9.08 -2.33
N GLY A 71 8.54 8.67 -3.31
CA GLY A 71 8.98 7.75 -4.36
C GLY A 71 9.12 6.29 -3.91
N LYS A 72 8.57 5.91 -2.75
CA LYS A 72 8.61 4.55 -2.21
C LYS A 72 7.25 4.12 -1.64
N PRO A 73 6.97 2.81 -1.59
CA PRO A 73 5.86 2.30 -0.80
C PRO A 73 6.11 2.53 0.70
N THR A 74 5.07 2.87 1.46
CA THR A 74 5.20 3.24 2.88
C THR A 74 5.66 2.08 3.76
N GLY A 75 5.47 0.82 3.34
CA GLY A 75 5.98 -0.34 4.06
C GLY A 75 7.52 -0.35 4.13
N LEU A 76 8.20 0.16 3.11
CA LEU A 76 9.65 0.36 3.09
C LEU A 76 10.11 1.62 3.85
N LEU A 77 9.21 2.57 4.11
CA LEU A 77 9.53 3.80 4.87
C LEU A 77 9.27 3.64 6.37
N ASP A 78 8.40 2.71 6.76
CA ASP A 78 8.11 2.44 8.16
C ASP A 78 9.36 1.89 8.87
N ARG A 79 9.62 2.38 10.08
CA ARG A 79 10.68 1.87 10.98
C ARG A 79 10.14 1.38 12.32
N SER A 80 8.86 1.62 12.58
CA SER A 80 8.18 1.32 13.84
C SER A 80 7.53 -0.06 13.84
N ASP A 81 6.94 -0.46 12.70
CA ASP A 81 6.15 -1.68 12.60
C ASP A 81 6.38 -2.42 11.28
N LEU A 82 7.63 -2.86 11.09
CA LEU A 82 8.06 -3.56 9.87
C LEU A 82 7.24 -4.82 9.58
N LEU A 83 6.72 -5.46 10.62
CA LEU A 83 6.01 -6.73 10.52
C LEU A 83 4.68 -6.59 9.78
N HIS A 84 3.92 -5.54 10.09
CA HIS A 84 2.56 -5.35 9.57
C HIS A 84 2.50 -4.39 8.40
N MET A 85 3.52 -3.54 8.25
CA MET A 85 3.49 -2.46 7.27
C MET A 85 4.13 -2.85 5.94
N ARG A 86 5.07 -3.80 5.96
CA ARG A 86 5.63 -4.38 4.75
C ARG A 86 4.70 -5.46 4.19
N ASN A 87 4.44 -5.43 2.90
CA ASN A 87 3.57 -6.43 2.28
C ASN A 87 4.33 -7.72 1.97
N TYR A 88 4.49 -8.61 2.95
CA TYR A 88 5.09 -9.93 2.75
C TYR A 88 4.31 -10.85 1.80
N GLY A 89 3.05 -10.52 1.52
CA GLY A 89 2.22 -11.26 0.56
C GLY A 89 2.52 -10.89 -0.89
N ALA A 90 3.08 -9.69 -1.15
CA ALA A 90 3.24 -9.18 -2.50
C ALA A 90 4.21 -10.01 -3.34
N CYS A 91 5.46 -10.13 -2.88
CA CYS A 91 6.48 -10.85 -3.63
C CYS A 91 7.64 -11.32 -2.76
N MET A 92 8.02 -12.57 -2.98
CA MET A 92 9.14 -13.21 -2.31
C MET A 92 9.94 -14.06 -3.30
N ALA A 93 11.26 -13.97 -3.23
CA ALA A 93 12.18 -14.80 -3.99
C ALA A 93 13.21 -15.47 -3.08
N ALA A 94 13.49 -16.74 -3.33
CA ALA A 94 14.49 -17.52 -2.60
C ALA A 94 15.08 -18.63 -3.49
N LEU A 95 16.25 -19.12 -3.09
CA LEU A 95 16.83 -20.31 -3.73
C LEU A 95 15.90 -21.51 -3.57
N ARG A 96 15.66 -22.22 -4.68
CA ARG A 96 14.85 -23.44 -4.73
C ARG A 96 15.34 -24.49 -3.73
N SER A 97 16.66 -24.65 -3.61
CA SER A 97 17.28 -25.56 -2.65
C SER A 97 16.94 -25.19 -1.21
N SER A 98 16.93 -23.90 -0.87
CA SER A 98 16.58 -23.42 0.46
C SER A 98 15.09 -23.62 0.76
N LEU A 99 14.22 -23.34 -0.22
CA LEU A 99 12.78 -23.59 -0.10
C LEU A 99 12.46 -25.07 0.13
N ILE A 100 13.12 -25.97 -0.59
CA ILE A 100 12.98 -27.43 -0.37
C ILE A 100 13.56 -27.81 0.99
N GLY A 101 14.73 -27.25 1.36
CA GLY A 101 15.41 -27.55 2.62
C GLY A 101 14.57 -27.25 3.85
N ILE A 102 13.76 -26.18 3.83
CA ILE A 102 12.83 -25.86 4.92
C ILE A 102 11.49 -26.60 4.84
N GLY A 103 11.27 -27.45 3.84
CA GLY A 103 10.00 -28.18 3.66
C GLY A 103 8.91 -27.41 2.93
N GLY A 104 9.24 -26.37 2.15
CA GLY A 104 8.28 -25.59 1.37
C GLY A 104 7.35 -24.75 2.25
N SER A 105 6.16 -24.40 1.77
CA SER A 105 5.14 -23.67 2.55
C SER A 105 4.53 -24.55 3.64
N ASP A 106 4.11 -23.95 4.76
CA ASP A 106 3.34 -24.68 5.76
C ASP A 106 1.91 -24.91 5.29
N MET A 107 1.55 -26.17 5.20
CA MET A 107 0.29 -26.64 4.67
C MET A 107 -0.81 -26.67 5.75
N HIS A 108 -0.56 -26.15 6.96
CA HIS A 108 -1.58 -26.06 8.01
C HIS A 108 -2.78 -25.20 7.59
N MET A 109 -3.99 -25.62 7.97
CA MET A 109 -5.25 -24.93 7.65
C MET A 109 -5.35 -23.48 8.14
N ASP A 110 -4.44 -23.03 9.01
CA ASP A 110 -4.44 -21.65 9.53
C ASP A 110 -4.06 -20.64 8.44
N TYR A 111 -3.36 -21.11 7.39
CA TYR A 111 -2.97 -20.33 6.22
C TYR A 111 -3.97 -20.44 5.07
N LEU A 112 -5.14 -21.03 5.31
CA LEU A 112 -6.21 -20.98 4.32
C LEU A 112 -6.78 -19.55 4.22
N GLY A 113 -7.09 -19.11 2.99
CA GLY A 113 -7.74 -17.83 2.75
C GLY A 113 -6.76 -16.70 2.48
N HIS A 114 -7.00 -15.50 3.02
CA HIS A 114 -6.26 -14.28 2.67
C HIS A 114 -5.07 -13.99 3.60
N VAL A 115 -5.01 -14.63 4.77
CA VAL A 115 -3.94 -14.44 5.77
C VAL A 115 -2.81 -15.44 5.51
N CYS A 116 -2.28 -15.46 4.28
CA CYS A 116 -1.41 -16.53 3.78
C CYS A 116 -0.17 -16.03 3.02
N GLY A 117 0.32 -14.83 3.34
CA GLY A 117 1.53 -14.30 2.73
C GLY A 117 2.79 -15.13 3.00
N PHE A 118 3.85 -14.88 2.23
CA PHE A 118 5.12 -15.60 2.32
C PHE A 118 5.93 -15.30 3.60
N TYR A 119 5.38 -14.50 4.53
CA TYR A 119 6.03 -14.12 5.78
C TYR A 119 6.45 -15.33 6.62
N GLU A 120 5.60 -16.33 6.70
CA GLU A 120 5.85 -17.56 7.47
C GLU A 120 7.08 -18.30 6.94
N MET A 121 7.08 -18.55 5.62
CA MET A 121 8.17 -19.22 4.93
C MET A 121 9.46 -18.40 5.00
N THR A 122 9.34 -17.08 4.94
CA THR A 122 10.46 -16.14 5.13
C THR A 122 11.09 -16.32 6.50
N TRP A 123 10.29 -16.36 7.58
CA TRP A 123 10.85 -16.49 8.93
C TRP A 123 11.47 -17.87 9.17
N ARG A 124 10.96 -18.93 8.55
CA ARG A 124 11.60 -20.25 8.59
C ARG A 124 12.91 -20.28 7.79
N LEU A 125 13.00 -19.61 6.65
CA LEU A 125 14.26 -19.40 5.95
C LEU A 125 15.26 -18.62 6.81
N VAL A 126 14.81 -17.59 7.51
CA VAL A 126 15.64 -16.82 8.44
C VAL A 126 16.14 -17.68 9.60
N ASN A 127 15.26 -18.49 10.19
CA ASN A 127 15.63 -19.46 11.23
C ASN A 127 16.63 -20.51 10.72
N ALA A 128 16.61 -20.81 9.42
CA ALA A 128 17.58 -21.67 8.74
C ALA A 128 18.88 -20.95 8.34
N GLY A 129 19.09 -19.71 8.80
CA GLY A 129 20.31 -18.94 8.59
C GLY A 129 20.30 -18.00 7.38
N LYS A 130 19.18 -17.86 6.67
CA LYS A 130 19.07 -16.88 5.56
C LYS A 130 18.84 -15.47 6.09
N ARG A 131 19.24 -14.47 5.31
CA ARG A 131 19.00 -13.06 5.64
C ARG A 131 17.75 -12.55 4.94
N GLU A 132 16.85 -11.95 5.70
CA GLU A 132 15.72 -11.19 5.15
C GLU A 132 16.22 -9.90 4.48
N ARG A 133 15.93 -9.72 3.19
CA ARG A 133 16.28 -8.53 2.41
C ARG A 133 15.03 -7.99 1.72
N TRP A 134 14.78 -6.70 1.88
CA TRP A 134 13.75 -5.98 1.11
C TRP A 134 14.44 -5.14 0.03
N HIS A 135 13.96 -5.25 -1.21
CA HIS A 135 14.50 -4.46 -2.30
C HIS A 135 14.12 -2.98 -2.12
N ASP A 136 15.09 -2.07 -2.20
CA ASP A 136 14.93 -0.67 -1.79
C ASP A 136 14.51 0.27 -2.94
N ARG A 137 14.59 -0.22 -4.19
CA ARG A 137 14.42 0.55 -5.44
C ARG A 137 13.42 -0.04 -6.44
N GLU A 138 12.91 -1.23 -6.16
CA GLU A 138 12.03 -2.03 -7.02
C GLU A 138 10.90 -2.56 -6.14
N TRP A 139 9.69 -2.61 -6.68
CA TRP A 139 8.46 -2.99 -5.99
C TRP A 139 7.40 -3.37 -7.03
N LEU A 140 6.38 -4.08 -6.57
CA LEU A 140 5.20 -4.40 -7.38
C LEU A 140 4.21 -3.23 -7.43
N TYR A 141 3.33 -3.26 -8.41
CA TYR A 141 2.24 -2.32 -8.58
C TYR A 141 0.94 -3.08 -8.71
N HIS A 142 0.01 -2.82 -7.81
CA HIS A 142 -1.27 -3.51 -7.73
C HIS A 142 -2.40 -2.49 -7.75
N VAL A 143 -3.37 -2.75 -8.61
CA VAL A 143 -4.54 -1.89 -8.79
C VAL A 143 -5.78 -2.58 -8.24
N TRP A 144 -6.78 -1.78 -7.94
CA TRP A 144 -8.03 -2.28 -7.40
C TRP A 144 -8.69 -3.32 -8.30
N HIS A 145 -9.15 -4.41 -7.69
CA HIS A 145 -10.05 -5.38 -8.31
C HIS A 145 -11.05 -5.93 -7.29
N PRO A 146 -12.18 -6.53 -7.73
CA PRO A 146 -13.10 -7.22 -6.82
C PRO A 146 -12.37 -8.33 -6.05
N GLY A 147 -12.48 -8.32 -4.72
CA GLY A 147 -11.90 -9.34 -3.86
C GLY A 147 -10.45 -9.10 -3.37
N GLU A 148 -9.78 -8.02 -3.77
CA GLU A 148 -8.36 -7.70 -3.42
C GLU A 148 -8.03 -7.72 -1.90
N ASN A 149 -9.03 -7.63 -1.03
CA ASN A 149 -8.85 -7.62 0.43
C ASN A 149 -9.40 -8.89 1.10
N GLY A 150 -9.51 -9.99 0.35
CA GLY A 150 -9.96 -11.29 0.88
C GLY A 150 -11.35 -11.24 1.49
N HIS A 151 -12.27 -10.49 0.88
CA HIS A 151 -13.58 -10.23 1.45
C HIS A 151 -14.37 -11.53 1.66
N ARG A 152 -14.70 -11.83 2.92
CA ARG A 152 -15.31 -13.10 3.36
C ARG A 152 -14.42 -14.29 2.99
N ASN A 153 -13.16 -14.29 3.41
CA ASN A 153 -12.31 -15.48 3.37
C ASN A 153 -12.18 -16.09 4.78
N PHE A 154 -11.87 -17.40 4.86
CA PHE A 154 -11.45 -18.00 6.11
C PHE A 154 -10.17 -17.29 6.56
N ILE A 155 -10.07 -17.03 7.85
CA ILE A 155 -8.91 -16.40 8.46
C ILE A 155 -8.58 -17.22 9.70
N GLY A 156 -7.45 -17.92 9.67
CA GLY A 156 -6.94 -18.65 10.81
C GLY A 156 -6.58 -17.71 11.99
N PRO A 157 -6.25 -18.26 13.16
CA PRO A 157 -5.88 -17.47 14.32
C PRO A 157 -4.75 -16.48 14.02
N HIS A 158 -4.98 -15.20 14.27
CA HIS A 158 -4.04 -14.11 13.99
C HIS A 158 -3.96 -13.11 15.16
N ASP A 159 -3.02 -12.18 15.07
CA ASP A 159 -2.68 -11.17 16.10
C ASP A 159 -3.53 -9.89 16.11
N GLY A 160 -4.62 -9.89 15.36
CA GLY A 160 -5.47 -8.71 15.14
C GLY A 160 -5.01 -7.78 14.01
N LEU A 161 -3.82 -7.97 13.44
CA LEU A 161 -3.25 -7.19 12.34
C LEU A 161 -2.96 -8.06 11.10
N LEU A 162 -3.71 -9.15 10.96
CA LEU A 162 -3.64 -10.10 9.85
C LEU A 162 -2.30 -10.84 9.71
N VAL A 163 -1.57 -11.03 10.82
CA VAL A 163 -0.41 -11.94 10.86
C VAL A 163 -0.78 -13.20 11.65
N SER A 164 -0.57 -14.37 11.03
CA SER A 164 -0.90 -15.66 11.64
C SER A 164 -0.15 -15.88 12.97
N LYS A 165 -0.89 -16.30 14.01
CA LYS A 165 -0.32 -16.70 15.30
C LYS A 165 0.67 -17.84 15.14
N ARG A 166 0.41 -18.78 14.23
CA ARG A 166 1.29 -19.91 13.96
C ARG A 166 2.63 -19.47 13.39
N ALA A 167 2.63 -18.50 12.48
CA ALA A 167 3.85 -17.94 11.94
C ALA A 167 4.64 -17.19 13.01
N LEU A 168 3.96 -16.45 13.90
CA LEU A 168 4.61 -15.80 15.05
C LEU A 168 5.27 -16.82 15.98
N ILE A 169 4.62 -17.97 16.23
CA ILE A 169 5.21 -19.07 17.00
C ILE A 169 6.43 -19.63 16.28
N ALA A 170 6.37 -19.88 14.97
CA ALA A 170 7.51 -20.39 14.20
C ALA A 170 8.70 -19.43 14.29
N ARG A 171 8.45 -18.12 14.17
CA ARG A 171 9.47 -17.08 14.33
C ARG A 171 10.05 -17.05 15.75
N GLN A 172 9.21 -17.10 16.78
CA GLN A 172 9.65 -17.04 18.17
C GLN A 172 10.45 -18.29 18.60
N THR A 173 10.09 -19.46 18.09
CA THR A 173 10.69 -20.74 18.49
C THR A 173 11.90 -21.14 17.66
N GLY A 174 12.26 -20.38 16.61
CA GLY A 174 13.34 -20.77 15.70
C GLY A 174 12.97 -21.97 14.83
N ARG A 175 11.68 -22.29 14.67
CA ARG A 175 11.23 -23.46 13.89
C ARG A 175 11.65 -23.30 12.42
N VAL A 176 12.21 -24.35 11.82
CA VAL A 176 12.62 -24.37 10.40
C VAL A 176 11.66 -25.18 9.52
N MET A 177 11.16 -26.31 10.02
CA MET A 177 10.22 -27.16 9.28
C MET A 177 8.77 -26.66 9.42
N PRO A 178 7.89 -26.85 8.43
CA PRO A 178 6.47 -26.50 8.56
C PRO A 178 5.80 -27.36 9.66
N PHE A 179 4.61 -26.96 10.12
CA PHE A 179 3.79 -27.84 10.96
C PHE A 179 3.20 -28.99 10.15
N VAL A 180 2.81 -28.71 8.91
CA VAL A 180 2.38 -29.72 7.94
C VAL A 180 3.22 -29.55 6.67
N GLU A 181 4.12 -30.50 6.40
CA GLU A 181 4.92 -30.53 5.17
C GLU A 181 4.11 -31.13 4.02
N HIS A 182 4.28 -30.59 2.81
CA HIS A 182 3.70 -31.22 1.62
C HIS A 182 4.45 -32.52 1.28
N PRO A 183 3.80 -33.68 1.08
CA PRO A 183 4.47 -34.97 0.85
C PRO A 183 5.48 -34.95 -0.31
N ALA A 184 5.15 -34.29 -1.43
CA ALA A 184 6.10 -34.18 -2.53
C ALA A 184 7.29 -33.24 -2.25
N ILE A 185 7.17 -32.26 -1.35
CA ILE A 185 8.35 -31.48 -0.92
C ILE A 185 9.22 -32.32 0.01
N GLU A 186 8.61 -33.07 0.94
CA GLU A 186 9.31 -34.01 1.81
C GLU A 186 10.08 -35.06 0.97
N ALA A 187 9.46 -35.62 -0.06
CA ALA A 187 10.10 -36.55 -0.97
C ALA A 187 11.31 -35.92 -1.68
N LEU A 188 11.15 -34.72 -2.25
CA LEU A 188 12.27 -33.99 -2.88
C LEU A 188 13.39 -33.68 -1.90
N ARG A 189 13.07 -33.27 -0.67
CA ARG A 189 14.05 -32.97 0.39
C ARG A 189 14.81 -34.21 0.82
N MET A 190 14.16 -35.37 0.85
CA MET A 190 14.76 -36.66 1.21
C MET A 190 15.41 -37.39 0.01
N GLY A 191 15.44 -36.78 -1.18
CA GLY A 191 16.03 -37.38 -2.38
C GLY A 191 15.21 -38.56 -2.96
N ARG A 192 13.92 -38.65 -2.64
CA ARG A 192 13.01 -39.68 -3.18
C ARG A 192 12.39 -39.22 -4.50
N GLU A 193 12.12 -40.17 -5.39
CA GLU A 193 11.40 -39.88 -6.63
C GLU A 193 9.97 -39.40 -6.36
N THR A 194 9.55 -38.35 -7.06
CA THR A 194 8.17 -37.82 -7.00
C THR A 194 7.42 -38.18 -8.28
N GLY A 195 6.38 -39.01 -8.18
CA GLY A 195 5.46 -39.29 -9.29
C GLY A 195 4.43 -38.17 -9.50
N PRO A 196 3.70 -38.14 -10.63
CA PRO A 196 2.67 -37.13 -10.92
C PRO A 196 1.59 -37.03 -9.83
N ASP A 197 1.23 -38.15 -9.22
CA ASP A 197 0.16 -38.22 -8.22
C ASP A 197 0.55 -37.59 -6.87
N SER A 198 1.86 -37.43 -6.62
CA SER A 198 2.40 -36.84 -5.40
C SER A 198 2.13 -35.33 -5.28
N PHE A 199 1.65 -34.69 -6.35
CA PHE A 199 1.28 -33.27 -6.38
C PHE A 199 -0.20 -33.03 -6.05
N THR A 200 -1.00 -34.08 -5.86
CA THR A 200 -2.40 -33.95 -5.49
C THR A 200 -2.50 -33.63 -3.99
N PRO A 201 -3.20 -32.56 -3.59
CA PRO A 201 -3.47 -32.30 -2.17
C PRO A 201 -4.15 -33.53 -1.54
N PRO A 202 -3.80 -33.93 -0.30
CA PRO A 202 -4.41 -35.09 0.33
C PRO A 202 -5.93 -34.98 0.33
N ALA A 203 -6.68 -36.07 0.07
CA ALA A 203 -8.15 -36.04 0.03
C ALA A 203 -8.79 -35.50 1.34
N GLN A 204 -8.09 -35.68 2.46
CA GLN A 204 -8.44 -35.11 3.76
C GLN A 204 -8.52 -33.59 3.75
N TRP A 205 -7.78 -32.91 2.85
CA TRP A 205 -7.86 -31.48 2.67
C TRP A 205 -9.16 -31.05 2.05
N ALA A 206 -9.64 -31.76 1.03
CA ALA A 206 -10.95 -31.49 0.46
C ALA A 206 -12.06 -31.67 1.53
N GLN A 207 -11.92 -32.65 2.43
CA GLN A 207 -12.83 -32.86 3.55
C GLN A 207 -12.72 -31.76 4.62
N GLN A 208 -11.51 -31.33 5.01
CA GLN A 208 -11.29 -30.23 5.94
C GLN A 208 -11.77 -28.89 5.35
N LEU A 209 -11.49 -28.64 4.08
CA LEU A 209 -11.99 -27.49 3.33
C LEU A 209 -13.52 -27.52 3.25
N ALA A 210 -14.13 -28.66 2.94
CA ALA A 210 -15.57 -28.82 2.92
C ALA A 210 -16.19 -28.59 4.32
N ALA A 211 -15.59 -29.14 5.37
CA ALA A 211 -16.04 -28.96 6.76
C ALA A 211 -15.99 -27.49 7.21
N VAL A 212 -15.04 -26.71 6.69
CA VAL A 212 -14.91 -25.26 6.94
C VAL A 212 -15.80 -24.43 5.98
N ALA A 213 -16.08 -24.93 4.77
CA ALA A 213 -16.87 -24.25 3.73
C ALA A 213 -18.39 -24.27 3.96
N HIS A 214 -18.92 -25.07 4.90
CA HIS A 214 -20.36 -25.19 5.16
C HIS A 214 -21.01 -24.01 5.92
N ARG A 215 -20.35 -22.85 6.00
CA ARG A 215 -20.83 -21.71 6.78
C ARG A 215 -20.87 -20.45 5.88
N GLY A 216 -22.05 -20.13 5.35
CA GLY A 216 -22.42 -18.87 4.65
C GLY A 216 -22.00 -18.70 3.17
N SER A 217 -22.95 -18.48 2.24
CA SER A 217 -22.72 -18.40 0.79
C SER A 217 -22.69 -16.97 0.20
N VAL A 218 -21.87 -16.75 -0.84
CA VAL A 218 -21.89 -15.52 -1.65
C VAL A 218 -21.79 -15.84 -3.14
N VAL A 219 -22.58 -15.10 -3.91
CA VAL A 219 -22.68 -15.21 -5.37
C VAL A 219 -21.91 -14.07 -6.03
N TYR A 220 -21.03 -14.39 -6.98
CA TYR A 220 -20.47 -13.42 -7.92
C TYR A 220 -20.85 -13.78 -9.35
N SER A 221 -20.92 -12.78 -10.22
CA SER A 221 -21.13 -12.97 -11.66
C SER A 221 -19.87 -12.52 -12.41
N VAL A 222 -19.28 -13.42 -13.20
CA VAL A 222 -18.18 -13.11 -14.13
C VAL A 222 -18.69 -13.36 -15.54
N GLY A 223 -18.90 -12.27 -16.30
CA GLY A 223 -19.61 -12.33 -17.58
C GLY A 223 -21.04 -12.86 -17.40
N CYS A 224 -21.40 -13.87 -18.19
CA CYS A 224 -22.69 -14.58 -18.08
C CYS A 224 -22.67 -15.78 -17.10
N ARG A 225 -21.55 -16.03 -16.40
CA ARG A 225 -21.42 -17.15 -15.46
C ARG A 225 -21.53 -16.70 -14.02
N ARG A 226 -22.29 -17.45 -13.24
CA ARG A 226 -22.50 -17.26 -11.80
C ARG A 226 -21.58 -18.22 -11.03
N ILE A 227 -20.74 -17.69 -10.15
CA ILE A 227 -19.80 -18.43 -9.32
C ILE A 227 -20.21 -18.24 -7.86
N GLU A 228 -20.55 -19.33 -7.17
CA GLU A 228 -20.84 -19.34 -5.74
C GLU A 228 -19.60 -19.73 -4.95
N LEU A 229 -19.23 -18.90 -3.97
CA LEU A 229 -18.15 -19.15 -3.03
C LEU A 229 -18.72 -19.05 -1.60
N ASN A 230 -18.56 -20.11 -0.81
CA ASN A 230 -19.06 -20.21 0.57
C ASN A 230 -17.94 -19.95 1.56
N VAL A 231 -18.12 -18.97 2.47
CA VAL A 231 -17.16 -18.67 3.54
C VAL A 231 -17.76 -17.92 4.74
N GLU A 232 -17.48 -18.42 5.95
CA GLU A 232 -17.58 -17.70 7.23
C GLU A 232 -16.36 -18.01 8.11
N SER A 233 -15.94 -17.01 8.88
CA SER A 233 -14.76 -17.03 9.75
C SER A 233 -15.06 -17.68 11.10
N ASP A 234 -14.25 -18.65 11.51
CA ASP A 234 -14.40 -19.36 12.78
C ASP A 234 -14.08 -18.45 13.99
N GLY A 235 -14.90 -18.56 15.03
CA GLY A 235 -14.90 -17.72 16.24
C GLY A 235 -13.71 -17.89 17.19
N GLY A 236 -12.51 -18.17 16.69
CA GLY A 236 -11.30 -18.15 17.49
C GLY A 236 -11.00 -16.73 17.95
N ARG A 237 -11.06 -16.46 19.27
CA ARG A 237 -10.76 -15.12 19.84
C ARG A 237 -9.45 -14.59 19.26
N SER A 238 -9.56 -13.59 18.39
CA SER A 238 -8.42 -12.81 17.95
C SER A 238 -7.76 -12.24 19.19
N MET A 239 -6.47 -12.54 19.39
CA MET A 239 -5.74 -11.83 20.43
C MET A 239 -5.53 -10.45 19.87
N ARG A 240 -6.23 -9.46 20.41
CA ARG A 240 -6.00 -8.08 20.06
C ARG A 240 -4.71 -7.63 20.73
N ILE A 241 -3.59 -7.74 20.03
CA ILE A 241 -2.36 -7.10 20.50
C ILE A 241 -2.59 -5.59 20.43
N ILE A 242 -2.73 -4.93 21.59
CA ILE A 242 -2.81 -3.47 21.69
C ILE A 242 -1.38 -2.94 21.62
N ARG A 243 -0.87 -2.73 20.42
CA ARG A 243 0.35 -1.95 20.19
C ARG A 243 -0.03 -0.56 19.69
N PRO A 244 0.77 0.48 20.00
CA PRO A 244 0.59 1.76 19.34
C PRO A 244 0.74 1.54 17.83
N PRO A 245 -0.30 1.82 17.03
CA PRO A 245 -0.20 1.60 15.60
C PRO A 245 0.91 2.47 15.04
N SER A 246 1.60 1.94 14.02
CA SER A 246 2.56 2.68 13.21
C SER A 246 1.99 4.07 12.87
N PRO A 247 2.82 5.13 12.81
CA PRO A 247 2.39 6.45 12.35
C PRO A 247 1.63 6.39 11.02
N PHE A 248 2.04 5.50 10.12
CA PHE A 248 1.38 5.25 8.82
C PHE A 248 0.08 4.45 8.95
N GLY A 249 0.04 3.51 9.90
CA GLY A 249 -1.16 2.72 10.24
C GLY A 249 -2.21 3.48 11.06
N ARG A 250 -1.83 4.59 11.71
CA ARG A 250 -2.75 5.43 12.50
C ARG A 250 -3.80 6.05 11.60
N ARG A 251 -5.07 5.70 11.84
CA ARG A 251 -6.19 6.40 11.21
C ARG A 251 -6.36 7.74 11.89
N CYS A 252 -6.38 8.81 11.08
CA CYS A 252 -6.83 10.13 11.54
C CYS A 252 -8.18 9.99 12.28
N SER A 253 -8.24 10.50 13.51
CA SER A 253 -9.44 10.36 14.35
C SER A 253 -10.64 11.08 13.75
N LEU A 254 -11.86 10.67 14.12
CA LEU A 254 -13.08 11.27 13.59
C LEU A 254 -13.11 12.79 13.81
N LYS A 255 -12.66 13.26 14.98
CA LYS A 255 -12.53 14.69 15.32
C LYS A 255 -11.69 15.45 14.29
N HIS A 256 -10.53 14.91 13.91
CA HIS A 256 -9.64 15.54 12.93
C HIS A 256 -10.18 15.45 11.51
N LYS A 257 -10.84 14.33 11.15
CA LYS A 257 -11.57 14.21 9.89
C LYS A 257 -12.67 15.27 9.76
N VAL A 258 -13.43 15.52 10.83
CA VAL A 258 -14.45 16.57 10.84
C VAL A 258 -13.84 17.95 10.71
N ARG A 259 -12.70 18.22 11.37
CA ARG A 259 -11.97 19.50 11.27
C ARG A 259 -11.52 19.85 9.85
N ILE A 260 -11.19 18.86 9.00
CA ILE A 260 -10.78 19.13 7.61
C ILE A 260 -11.97 19.28 6.65
N LEU A 261 -13.18 18.83 7.02
CA LEU A 261 -14.36 18.88 6.14
C LEU A 261 -14.67 20.28 5.57
N PRO A 262 -14.59 21.39 6.35
CA PRO A 262 -14.83 22.73 5.80
C PRO A 262 -13.83 23.09 4.71
N THR A 263 -12.55 22.78 4.91
CA THR A 263 -11.49 23.00 3.91
C THR A 263 -11.78 22.19 2.66
N LEU A 264 -12.10 20.91 2.81
CA LEU A 264 -12.48 20.06 1.68
C LEU A 264 -13.69 20.62 0.95
N GLY A 265 -14.76 21.00 1.66
CA GLY A 265 -15.96 21.61 1.08
C GLY A 265 -15.66 22.89 0.28
N ARG A 266 -14.79 23.74 0.80
CA ARG A 266 -14.32 24.95 0.10
C ARG A 266 -13.57 24.63 -1.20
N ILE A 267 -12.66 23.65 -1.16
CA ILE A 267 -11.95 23.17 -2.36
C ILE A 267 -12.95 22.66 -3.39
N MET A 268 -13.91 21.83 -2.96
CA MET A 268 -14.94 21.27 -3.83
C MET A 268 -15.77 22.36 -4.51
N LEU A 269 -16.19 23.38 -3.76
CA LEU A 269 -16.98 24.50 -4.28
C LEU A 269 -16.18 25.32 -5.31
N ARG A 270 -14.92 25.65 -5.00
CA ARG A 270 -14.06 26.39 -5.94
C ARG A 270 -13.85 25.62 -7.24
N GLN A 271 -13.55 24.33 -7.16
CA GLN A 271 -13.41 23.47 -8.34
C GLN A 271 -14.71 23.37 -9.15
N PHE A 272 -15.86 23.30 -8.47
CA PHE A 272 -17.16 23.32 -9.13
C PHE A 272 -17.42 24.63 -9.87
N VAL A 273 -17.11 25.78 -9.26
CA VAL A 273 -17.26 27.10 -9.91
C VAL A 273 -16.40 27.19 -11.16
N VAL A 274 -15.11 26.85 -11.08
CA VAL A 274 -14.18 26.86 -12.22
C VAL A 274 -14.71 25.97 -13.34
N LYS A 275 -15.16 24.76 -13.02
CA LYS A 275 -15.67 23.83 -14.03
C LYS A 275 -16.99 24.30 -14.64
N ARG A 276 -17.87 24.91 -13.86
CA ARG A 276 -19.12 25.50 -14.35
C ARG A 276 -18.83 26.67 -15.31
N GLN A 277 -17.86 27.52 -14.99
CA GLN A 277 -17.42 28.60 -15.87
C GLN A 277 -16.82 28.06 -17.18
N ALA A 278 -15.95 27.05 -17.11
CA ALA A 278 -15.40 26.40 -18.30
C ALA A 278 -16.49 25.74 -19.17
N ALA A 279 -17.46 25.07 -18.56
CA ALA A 279 -18.59 24.47 -19.28
C ALA A 279 -19.48 25.52 -19.95
N ALA A 280 -19.71 26.66 -19.29
CA ALA A 280 -20.46 27.78 -19.86
C ALA A 280 -19.74 28.42 -21.07
N TYR A 281 -18.41 28.37 -21.10
CA TYR A 281 -17.60 28.83 -22.23
C TYR A 281 -17.68 27.90 -23.44
N ILE A 282 -17.79 26.59 -23.21
CA ILE A 282 -17.80 25.55 -24.26
C ILE A 282 -19.21 25.36 -24.89
N GLY A 283 -20.29 25.80 -24.22
CA GLY A 283 -21.67 25.44 -24.57
C GLY A 283 -22.56 26.58 -25.07
N ARG A 284 -22.35 27.06 -26.31
CA ARG A 284 -23.38 27.72 -27.16
C ARG A 284 -23.57 26.91 -28.45
N GLY A 285 -24.07 25.68 -28.33
CA GLY A 285 -24.37 24.80 -29.46
C GLY A 285 -25.62 23.96 -29.19
N ARG A 286 -26.65 24.16 -30.01
CA ARG A 286 -28.03 23.64 -29.94
C ARG A 286 -28.13 22.11 -29.95
N GLY A 287 -29.22 21.56 -29.39
CA GLY A 287 -29.68 20.21 -29.74
C GLY A 287 -30.74 19.60 -28.81
N LYS A 288 -31.90 19.25 -29.38
CA LYS A 288 -33.19 18.92 -28.75
C LYS A 288 -33.15 17.82 -27.66
N GLY A 289 -33.84 18.08 -26.55
CA GLY A 289 -34.15 17.12 -25.48
C GLY A 289 -33.83 17.63 -24.07
N ALA A 290 -34.58 18.61 -23.56
CA ALA A 290 -34.34 19.24 -22.25
C ALA A 290 -34.18 18.22 -21.10
N PHE A 291 -35.02 17.19 -21.09
CA PHE A 291 -34.97 16.14 -20.07
C PHE A 291 -33.74 15.24 -20.17
N ARG A 292 -33.38 14.78 -21.37
CA ARG A 292 -32.16 13.97 -21.59
C ARG A 292 -30.88 14.76 -21.27
N ASN A 293 -30.87 16.05 -21.57
CA ASN A 293 -29.76 16.95 -21.23
C ASN A 293 -29.67 17.17 -19.72
N ALA A 294 -30.81 17.32 -19.02
CA ALA A 294 -30.82 17.43 -17.56
C ALA A 294 -30.27 16.16 -16.87
N ILE A 295 -30.67 14.97 -17.34
CA ILE A 295 -30.14 13.70 -16.81
C ILE A 295 -28.63 13.58 -17.05
N ARG A 296 -28.16 13.88 -18.27
CA ARG A 296 -26.71 13.85 -18.58
C ARG A 296 -25.92 14.84 -17.73
N LEU A 297 -26.46 16.04 -17.52
CA LEU A 297 -25.83 17.06 -16.67
C LEU A 297 -25.78 16.58 -15.21
N LEU A 298 -26.84 15.97 -14.71
CA LEU A 298 -26.88 15.40 -13.36
C LEU A 298 -25.85 14.26 -13.21
N GLN A 299 -25.80 13.32 -14.15
CA GLN A 299 -24.81 12.24 -14.16
C GLN A 299 -23.37 12.78 -14.22
N ALA A 300 -23.11 13.76 -15.08
CA ALA A 300 -21.80 14.41 -15.18
C ALA A 300 -21.41 15.13 -13.88
N THR A 301 -22.39 15.76 -13.22
CA THR A 301 -22.23 16.45 -11.94
C THR A 301 -21.93 15.46 -10.81
N ILE A 302 -22.70 14.37 -10.70
CA ILE A 302 -22.46 13.29 -9.74
C ILE A 302 -21.07 12.67 -9.97
N GLY A 303 -20.73 12.35 -11.22
CA GLY A 303 -19.43 11.81 -11.59
C GLY A 303 -18.28 12.77 -11.25
N PHE A 304 -18.49 14.08 -11.43
CA PHE A 304 -17.54 15.10 -11.04
C PHE A 304 -17.33 15.14 -9.52
N PHE A 305 -18.40 15.16 -8.72
CA PHE A 305 -18.30 15.13 -7.27
C PHE A 305 -17.63 13.84 -6.76
N LYS A 306 -17.89 12.69 -7.38
CA LYS A 306 -17.22 11.43 -7.06
C LYS A 306 -15.70 11.53 -7.28
N ARG A 307 -15.26 12.06 -8.43
CA ARG A 307 -13.84 12.24 -8.75
C ARG A 307 -13.17 13.24 -7.81
N ILE A 308 -13.82 14.37 -7.54
CA ILE A 308 -13.31 15.37 -6.59
C ILE A 308 -13.16 14.78 -5.19
N ARG A 309 -14.16 14.01 -4.73
CA ARG A 309 -14.09 13.36 -3.42
C ARG A 309 -12.91 12.40 -3.35
N GLN A 310 -12.68 11.60 -4.40
CA GLN A 310 -11.54 10.69 -4.48
C GLN A 310 -10.21 11.45 -4.45
N TYR A 311 -10.09 12.52 -5.24
CA TYR A 311 -8.93 13.41 -5.27
C TYR A 311 -8.67 14.02 -3.88
N ASN A 312 -9.67 14.66 -3.27
CA ASN A 312 -9.53 15.26 -1.94
C ASN A 312 -9.18 14.24 -0.84
N ARG A 313 -9.73 13.02 -0.93
CA ARG A 313 -9.37 11.92 -0.03
C ARG A 313 -7.92 11.48 -0.21
N HIS A 314 -7.45 11.39 -1.46
CA HIS A 314 -6.05 11.11 -1.78
C HIS A 314 -5.14 12.15 -1.13
N TRP A 315 -5.43 13.44 -1.29
CA TRP A 315 -4.58 14.50 -0.73
C TRP A 315 -4.58 14.57 0.78
N ALA A 316 -5.74 14.44 1.41
CA ALA A 316 -5.80 14.37 2.87
C ALA A 316 -4.98 13.18 3.39
N ARG A 317 -4.95 12.07 2.64
CA ARG A 317 -4.11 10.92 2.96
C ARG A 317 -2.63 11.22 2.73
N GLN A 318 -2.22 11.80 1.61
CA GLN A 318 -0.83 12.16 1.34
C GLN A 318 -0.27 13.14 2.39
N CYS A 319 -1.05 14.16 2.75
CA CYS A 319 -0.68 15.08 3.83
C CYS A 319 -0.51 14.34 5.18
N TRP A 320 -1.40 13.39 5.48
CA TRP A 320 -1.29 12.56 6.67
C TRP A 320 -0.04 11.67 6.64
N LEU A 321 0.25 11.00 5.53
CA LEU A 321 1.44 10.15 5.38
C LEU A 321 2.73 10.97 5.53
N ALA A 322 2.77 12.18 4.96
CA ALA A 322 3.92 13.08 5.11
C ALA A 322 4.16 13.49 6.56
N LEU A 323 3.10 13.86 7.30
CA LEU A 323 3.19 14.18 8.72
C LEU A 323 3.57 12.95 9.56
N ALA A 324 3.00 11.78 9.25
CA ALA A 324 3.34 10.54 9.93
C ALA A 324 4.82 10.17 9.75
N TYR A 325 5.35 10.35 8.53
CA TYR A 325 6.77 10.14 8.24
C TYR A 325 7.65 11.14 9.00
N ALA A 326 7.31 12.43 8.98
CA ALA A 326 8.05 13.45 9.75
C ALA A 326 8.09 13.11 11.25
N ALA A 327 6.96 12.70 11.83
CA ALA A 327 6.89 12.31 13.24
C ALA A 327 7.75 11.06 13.52
N GLN A 328 7.77 10.10 12.60
CA GLN A 328 8.62 8.90 12.73
C GLN A 328 10.11 9.25 12.69
N GLU A 329 10.51 10.23 11.89
CA GLU A 329 11.89 10.75 11.86
C GLU A 329 12.21 11.67 13.06
N GLY A 330 11.30 11.79 14.03
CA GLY A 330 11.52 12.51 15.28
C GLY A 330 11.23 14.01 15.22
N ALA A 331 10.74 14.51 14.08
CA ALA A 331 10.45 15.93 13.93
C ALA A 331 9.31 16.38 14.87
N GLN A 332 9.60 17.34 15.73
CA GLN A 332 8.57 18.05 16.53
C GLN A 332 7.95 19.20 15.74
N GLU A 333 8.71 19.77 14.81
CA GLU A 333 8.30 20.88 13.96
C GLU A 333 8.66 20.60 12.50
N VAL A 334 7.84 21.13 11.59
CA VAL A 334 8.10 21.08 10.16
C VAL A 334 7.90 22.45 9.53
N VAL A 335 8.62 22.71 8.45
CA VAL A 335 8.38 23.85 7.56
C VAL A 335 7.65 23.35 6.32
N VAL A 336 6.64 24.11 5.89
CA VAL A 336 5.88 23.75 4.67
C VAL A 336 6.37 24.62 3.51
N LEU A 337 6.86 23.99 2.44
CA LEU A 337 7.20 24.67 1.20
C LEU A 337 6.02 24.51 0.24
N GLY A 338 5.31 25.60 -0.03
CA GLY A 338 4.06 25.56 -0.81
C GLY A 338 3.11 26.68 -0.41
N GLN A 339 1.91 26.64 -0.97
CA GLN A 339 0.83 27.59 -0.66
C GLN A 339 -0.52 26.97 -1.03
N GLY A 340 -1.62 27.52 -0.51
CA GLY A 340 -2.97 27.08 -0.90
C GLY A 340 -3.64 26.14 0.11
N ASP A 341 -4.40 25.17 -0.39
CA ASP A 341 -5.27 24.35 0.46
C ASP A 341 -4.54 23.15 1.08
N GLU A 342 -3.46 22.69 0.46
CA GLU A 342 -2.59 21.63 0.95
C GLU A 342 -1.96 22.03 2.28
N VAL A 343 -1.46 23.26 2.33
CA VAL A 343 -0.94 23.86 3.55
C VAL A 343 -2.01 23.88 4.64
N GLU A 344 -3.24 24.29 4.29
CA GLU A 344 -4.36 24.31 5.25
C GLU A 344 -4.73 22.91 5.75
N ILE A 345 -4.69 21.89 4.89
CA ILE A 345 -4.91 20.49 5.27
C ILE A 345 -3.80 20.02 6.21
N ILE A 346 -2.53 20.26 5.87
CA ILE A 346 -1.37 19.91 6.72
C ILE A 346 -1.50 20.60 8.08
N LYS A 347 -1.81 21.90 8.13
CA LYS A 347 -2.05 22.65 9.38
C LYS A 347 -3.10 22.01 10.28
N ARG A 348 -4.21 21.54 9.70
CA ARG A 348 -5.30 20.93 10.47
C ARG A 348 -4.99 19.51 10.94
N LEU A 349 -4.11 18.80 10.22
CA LEU A 349 -3.70 17.44 10.53
C LEU A 349 -2.48 17.37 11.46
N ALA A 350 -1.58 18.35 11.42
CA ALA A 350 -0.31 18.34 12.15
C ALA A 350 -0.47 18.12 13.67
N PRO A 351 -1.45 18.74 14.38
CA PRO A 351 -1.65 18.46 15.81
C PRO A 351 -2.01 17.00 16.10
N ALA A 352 -2.68 16.31 15.17
CA ALA A 352 -3.02 14.89 15.33
C ALA A 352 -1.81 13.96 15.15
N ALA A 353 -0.77 14.44 14.45
CA ALA A 353 0.51 13.77 14.31
C ALA A 353 1.50 14.18 15.43
N GLY A 354 1.14 15.12 16.30
CA GLY A 354 2.06 15.67 17.31
C GLY A 354 3.13 16.59 16.72
N ILE A 355 2.85 17.23 15.58
CA ILE A 355 3.79 18.10 14.86
C ILE A 355 3.28 19.54 14.89
N ALA A 356 4.19 20.47 15.17
CA ALA A 356 3.99 21.91 14.95
C ALA A 356 4.47 22.34 13.56
N ILE A 357 3.88 23.41 13.03
CA ILE A 357 4.34 24.01 11.77
C ILE A 357 5.00 25.34 12.10
N SER A 358 6.32 25.37 12.00
CA SER A 358 7.14 26.51 12.42
C SER A 358 7.16 27.65 11.41
N GLY A 359 6.84 27.37 10.14
CA GLY A 359 6.72 28.39 9.11
C GLY A 359 6.34 27.85 7.74
N ILE A 360 6.27 28.77 6.78
CA ILE A 360 5.96 28.48 5.38
C ILE A 360 6.96 29.15 4.45
N VAL A 361 7.33 28.46 3.38
CA VAL A 361 8.05 29.04 2.23
C VAL A 361 7.09 29.09 1.06
N PRO A 362 6.48 30.26 0.77
CA PRO A 362 5.57 30.39 -0.36
C PRO A 362 6.33 30.27 -1.68
N LEU A 363 5.67 29.72 -2.71
CA LEU A 363 6.25 29.62 -4.05
C LEU A 363 6.18 30.94 -4.82
N HIS A 364 5.17 31.79 -4.55
CA HIS A 364 4.88 32.97 -5.38
C HIS A 364 4.52 34.23 -4.58
N ALA A 365 4.47 34.19 -3.24
CA ALA A 365 3.96 35.30 -2.44
C ALA A 365 5.07 36.02 -1.64
N GLU A 366 5.09 37.35 -1.75
CA GLU A 366 5.93 38.25 -0.94
C GLU A 366 5.14 38.81 0.24
N ALA A 367 4.50 37.95 1.02
CA ALA A 367 3.79 38.34 2.23
C ALA A 367 4.59 37.94 3.48
N ALA A 368 4.48 38.69 4.58
CA ALA A 368 5.11 38.30 5.85
C ALA A 368 4.42 37.08 6.49
N VAL A 369 3.13 36.88 6.20
CA VAL A 369 2.31 35.78 6.72
C VAL A 369 1.49 35.19 5.56
N VAL A 370 1.54 33.87 5.39
CA VAL A 370 0.76 33.14 4.38
C VAL A 370 -0.01 32.01 5.07
N ASN A 371 -1.31 31.90 4.81
CA ASN A 371 -2.20 30.96 5.48
C ASN A 371 -2.12 31.06 7.03
N GLY A 372 -1.80 32.23 7.59
CA GLY A 372 -1.62 32.39 9.05
C GLY A 372 -0.38 31.68 9.60
N LEU A 373 0.62 31.42 8.77
CA LEU A 373 1.96 30.95 9.16
C LEU A 373 3.00 32.03 8.84
N PRO A 374 4.04 32.20 9.67
CA PRO A 374 5.12 33.12 9.38
C PRO A 374 5.89 32.66 8.14
N VAL A 375 6.15 33.58 7.22
CA VAL A 375 6.97 33.30 6.04
C VAL A 375 8.44 33.23 6.44
N ARG A 376 9.12 32.17 6.01
CA ARG A 376 10.54 31.95 6.22
C ARG A 376 11.30 31.99 4.90
N LYS A 377 12.52 32.51 4.93
CA LYS A 377 13.40 32.47 3.75
C LYS A 377 13.97 31.08 3.60
N ILE A 378 14.05 30.59 2.36
CA ILE A 378 14.57 29.25 2.08
C ILE A 378 16.02 29.07 2.54
N GLN A 379 16.81 30.15 2.52
CA GLN A 379 18.19 30.17 2.99
C GLN A 379 18.29 29.95 4.51
N ASP A 380 17.34 30.46 5.28
CA ASP A 380 17.32 30.29 6.74
C ASP A 380 17.00 28.83 7.09
N ILE A 381 16.13 28.19 6.32
CA ILE A 381 15.73 26.80 6.52
C ILE A 381 16.84 25.83 6.09
N ALA A 382 17.59 26.17 5.04
CA ALA A 382 18.75 25.40 4.62
C ALA A 382 19.81 25.30 5.74
N ARG A 383 19.94 26.35 6.56
CA ARG A 383 20.84 26.38 7.73
C ARG A 383 20.26 25.72 8.97
N ALA A 384 18.93 25.72 9.12
CA ALA A 384 18.24 25.02 10.20
C ALA A 384 18.24 23.50 9.95
N GLU A 385 17.84 22.70 10.94
CA GLU A 385 17.68 21.24 10.82
C GLU A 385 16.22 20.81 10.55
N ASP A 386 15.31 21.77 10.35
CA ASP A 386 13.89 21.53 10.14
C ASP A 386 13.60 20.51 9.03
N MET A 387 12.66 19.60 9.23
CA MET A 387 12.09 18.82 8.13
C MET A 387 11.17 19.69 7.27
N ILE A 388 11.16 19.44 5.97
CA ILE A 388 10.40 20.23 5.00
C ILE A 388 9.37 19.35 4.30
N ILE A 389 8.11 19.77 4.32
CA ILE A 389 7.04 19.16 3.52
C ILE A 389 6.77 20.05 2.31
N ILE A 390 7.01 19.53 1.11
CA ILE A 390 6.64 20.19 -0.16
C ILE A 390 5.14 19.95 -0.39
N ALA A 391 4.35 20.99 -0.12
CA ALA A 391 2.89 21.00 -0.24
C ALA A 391 2.47 21.69 -1.53
N ALA A 392 2.74 21.05 -2.67
CA ALA A 392 2.39 21.55 -4.00
C ALA A 392 1.72 20.45 -4.84
N PHE A 393 0.59 20.76 -5.48
CA PHE A 393 -0.06 19.83 -6.43
C PHE A 393 0.63 19.73 -7.80
N ALA A 394 1.24 20.81 -8.24
CA ALA A 394 1.93 20.92 -9.52
C ALA A 394 3.31 21.53 -9.28
N GLY A 395 4.28 21.14 -10.11
CA GLY A 395 5.65 21.62 -9.96
C GLY A 395 6.35 21.07 -8.71
N ILE A 396 6.01 19.86 -8.25
CA ILE A 396 6.73 19.20 -7.15
C ILE A 396 8.22 19.08 -7.49
N ASP A 397 8.55 18.73 -8.73
CA ASP A 397 9.93 18.65 -9.20
C ASP A 397 10.62 20.02 -9.18
N ASP A 398 9.91 21.10 -9.51
CA ASP A 398 10.44 22.46 -9.44
C ASP A 398 10.68 22.88 -7.99
N ALA A 399 9.71 22.65 -7.10
CA ALA A 399 9.85 22.92 -5.68
C ALA A 399 11.00 22.11 -5.06
N LEU A 400 11.15 20.84 -5.45
CA LEU A 400 12.25 19.98 -5.03
C LEU A 400 13.60 20.51 -5.53
N ARG A 401 13.68 20.90 -6.81
CA ARG A 401 14.89 21.54 -7.37
C ARG A 401 15.24 22.83 -6.63
N VAL A 402 14.25 23.65 -6.29
CA VAL A 402 14.45 24.89 -5.53
C VAL A 402 15.01 24.60 -4.13
N ALA A 403 14.44 23.63 -3.42
CA ALA A 403 14.93 23.23 -2.10
C ALA A 403 16.36 22.66 -2.16
N VAL A 404 16.66 21.79 -3.12
CA VAL A 404 18.00 21.21 -3.29
C VAL A 404 19.03 22.28 -3.67
N ARG A 405 18.68 23.22 -4.57
CA ARG A 405 19.57 24.34 -4.94
C ARG A 405 19.85 25.28 -3.77
N ALA A 406 18.90 25.40 -2.84
CA ALA A 406 19.11 26.16 -1.61
C ALA A 406 20.01 25.45 -0.59
N GLY A 407 20.48 24.23 -0.88
CA GLY A 407 21.36 23.45 -0.01
C GLY A 407 20.64 22.55 1.00
N ILE A 408 19.33 22.36 0.87
CA ILE A 408 18.58 21.48 1.77
C ILE A 408 18.85 20.01 1.41
N PRO A 409 19.32 19.17 2.34
CA PRO A 409 19.54 17.74 2.09
C PRO A 409 18.26 17.00 1.71
N ARG A 410 18.33 16.09 0.71
CA ARG A 410 17.16 15.33 0.24
C ARG A 410 16.45 14.55 1.36
N GLY A 411 17.20 14.04 2.34
CA GLY A 411 16.67 13.30 3.49
C GLY A 411 15.77 14.13 4.40
N ARG A 412 15.86 15.47 4.35
CA ARG A 412 14.99 16.39 5.10
C ARG A 412 13.73 16.80 4.33
N ILE A 413 13.61 16.41 3.06
CA ILE A 413 12.52 16.84 2.18
C ILE A 413 11.51 15.72 2.01
N ILE A 414 10.24 16.03 2.27
CA ILE A 414 9.09 15.15 2.09
C ILE A 414 8.23 15.71 0.95
N THR A 415 8.02 14.91 -0.09
CA THR A 415 7.22 15.26 -1.27
C THR A 415 5.89 14.52 -1.21
N LEU A 416 4.78 15.27 -1.30
CA LEU A 416 3.46 14.71 -1.56
C LEU A 416 3.44 14.16 -3.00
N ALA A 417 2.84 13.00 -3.23
CA ALA A 417 2.80 12.35 -4.56
C ALA A 417 1.38 11.97 -5.00
#